data_AF-A0A969LJJ2-F1
#
_entry.id   AF-A0A969LJJ2-F1
#
_cell.length_a   1.000
_cell.length_b   1.000
_cell.length_c   1.000
_cell.angle_alpha   90.00
_cell.angle_beta   90.00
_cell.angle_gamma   90.00
#
_symmetry.space_group_name_H-M   'P 1'
#
loop_
_entity.id
_entity.type
_entity.pdbx_description
1 polymer ?
#
loop_
_entity_poly.entity_id
_entity_poly.type
_entity_poly.pdbx_seq_one_letter_code
_entity_poly.pdbx_strand_id
1 'polypeptide(L)'
;MPASNLPLHCPDRDCQAANPSDRRFCQQCNTPLMRRYLWAIGEGIEHYPRDAAVADRYLHWRSRLFLDTKPAQPPQFPKDIPTRLVPYLRLFYLRPHVPQLYGQLPPSPEAPTARIWLLECGLFSRDRRFLDGSLWPTLVSAWPEASPLRQLNWLWQMARLWPDLAKHGVASTLLTPEFLQVDQGTLQLRELRLDDPESPPELAQLGTLWSAWLMASAPNLRNFLKPLCQELSAGRLETSQDLVALLDRALAICGRHQTRQYDIMACTDTGRVRQHNEDACYPDSGQVIAKASQALTIVCDGIGGHEGGRSPRNWRSLPCARDCNRW
;
A
#
# COMPACT_ATOMS: atom_id res chain seq x y z
N MET A 1 1.54 9.24 24.29
CA MET A 1 2.60 8.49 23.59
C MET A 1 3.67 8.17 24.62
N PRO A 2 4.15 6.93 24.80
CA PRO A 2 5.38 6.77 25.55
C PRO A 2 6.48 7.43 24.72
N ALA A 3 7.18 8.37 25.34
CA ALA A 3 8.27 9.11 24.72
C ALA A 3 9.43 8.14 24.49
N SER A 4 9.53 7.58 23.29
CA SER A 4 10.78 7.01 22.84
C SER A 4 11.78 8.15 22.67
N ASN A 5 12.86 8.13 23.47
CA ASN A 5 13.91 9.16 23.47
C ASN A 5 14.74 9.19 22.17
N LEU A 6 14.43 8.37 21.15
CA LEU A 6 15.19 8.33 19.92
C LEU A 6 14.71 9.43 18.94
N PRO A 7 15.60 10.32 18.47
CA PRO A 7 15.24 11.33 17.49
C PRO A 7 14.97 10.70 16.11
N LEU A 8 14.09 11.34 15.33
CA LEU A 8 13.91 11.08 13.90
C LEU A 8 14.90 11.94 13.10
N HIS A 9 15.77 11.29 12.32
CA HIS A 9 16.71 11.98 11.46
C HIS A 9 16.06 12.42 10.15
N CYS A 10 16.47 13.60 9.68
CA CYS A 10 16.04 14.14 8.40
C CYS A 10 16.34 13.16 7.24
N PRO A 11 15.38 12.89 6.33
CA PRO A 11 15.61 12.00 5.19
C PRO A 11 16.49 12.64 4.09
N ASP A 12 16.73 13.94 4.18
CA ASP A 12 17.65 14.67 3.30
C ASP A 12 19.10 14.26 3.60
N ARG A 13 19.81 13.77 2.57
CA ARG A 13 21.18 13.25 2.70
C ARG A 13 22.20 14.31 3.10
N ASP A 14 21.96 15.57 2.77
CA ASP A 14 22.88 16.66 3.09
C ASP A 14 22.61 17.23 4.49
N CYS A 15 21.40 17.02 5.03
CA CYS A 15 21.03 17.52 6.36
C CYS A 15 21.19 16.46 7.46
N GLN A 16 20.44 15.34 7.38
CA GLN A 16 20.40 14.25 8.38
C GLN A 16 20.23 14.67 9.87
N ALA A 17 19.83 15.93 10.14
CA ALA A 17 19.70 16.46 11.49
C ALA A 17 18.71 15.64 12.33
N ALA A 18 19.00 15.49 13.62
CA ALA A 18 18.12 14.84 14.59
C ALA A 18 16.94 15.76 14.93
N ASN A 19 15.72 15.22 14.97
CA ASN A 19 14.51 15.97 15.29
C ASN A 19 13.66 15.21 16.32
N PRO A 20 12.92 15.91 17.19
CA PRO A 20 11.91 15.29 18.03
C PRO A 20 10.88 14.51 17.21
N SER A 21 10.42 13.37 17.75
CA SER A 21 9.57 12.41 17.05
C SER A 21 8.15 12.91 16.74
N ASP A 22 7.72 14.02 17.33
CA ASP A 22 6.44 14.70 17.08
C ASP A 22 6.48 15.69 15.91
N ARG A 23 7.68 16.15 15.51
CA ARG A 23 7.85 17.18 14.47
C ARG A 23 7.43 16.70 13.09
N ARG A 24 6.86 17.63 12.32
CA ARG A 24 6.40 17.37 10.94
C ARG A 24 7.51 17.57 9.91
N PHE A 25 8.31 18.60 10.13
CA PHE A 25 9.38 19.05 9.26
C PHE A 25 10.67 19.12 10.07
N CYS A 26 11.79 18.92 9.38
CA CYS A 26 13.10 19.06 9.99
C CYS A 26 13.28 20.51 10.46
N GLN A 27 13.76 20.68 11.69
CA GLN A 27 13.96 22.01 12.28
C GLN A 27 15.11 22.79 11.63
N GLN A 28 16.00 22.12 10.90
CA GLN A 28 17.15 22.73 10.25
C GLN A 28 16.91 23.11 8.78
N CYS A 29 16.30 22.22 7.99
CA CYS A 29 16.14 22.42 6.54
C CYS A 29 14.68 22.40 6.05
N ASN A 30 13.72 22.27 6.98
CA ASN A 30 12.28 22.20 6.68
C ASN A 30 11.85 21.02 5.78
N THR A 31 12.74 20.05 5.48
CA THR A 31 12.36 18.81 4.78
C THR A 31 11.31 18.05 5.60
N PRO A 32 10.21 17.57 4.98
CA PRO A 32 9.24 16.70 5.67
C PRO A 32 9.94 15.49 6.31
N LEU A 33 9.68 15.26 7.59
CA LEU A 33 10.25 14.11 8.30
C LEU A 33 9.48 12.84 7.93
N MET A 34 10.22 11.83 7.47
CA MET A 34 9.69 10.53 7.10
C MET A 34 9.53 9.64 8.34
N ARG A 35 8.36 8.98 8.47
CA ARG A 35 8.15 7.89 9.44
C ARG A 35 7.91 6.61 8.67
N ARG A 36 8.95 5.78 8.58
CA ARG A 36 8.89 4.50 7.88
C ARG A 36 8.74 3.38 8.90
N TYR A 37 7.51 2.89 9.08
CA TYR A 37 7.27 1.70 9.89
C TYR A 37 7.50 0.44 9.06
N LEU A 38 8.10 -0.55 9.71
CA LEU A 38 8.60 -1.76 9.11
C LEU A 38 8.06 -2.95 9.89
N TRP A 39 7.55 -3.95 9.17
CA TRP A 39 7.09 -5.21 9.75
C TRP A 39 8.24 -6.22 9.79
N ALA A 40 8.55 -6.74 10.97
CA ALA A 40 9.60 -7.71 11.18
C ALA A 40 9.08 -9.15 10.98
N ILE A 41 9.84 -9.94 10.21
CA ILE A 41 9.61 -11.36 9.96
C ILE A 41 10.83 -12.18 10.36
N GLY A 42 10.59 -13.37 10.92
CA GLY A 42 11.62 -14.23 11.48
C GLY A 42 11.36 -14.55 12.95
N GLU A 43 12.21 -15.41 13.50
CA GLU A 43 12.17 -15.81 14.91
C GLU A 43 13.14 -14.96 15.74
N GLY A 44 12.88 -14.84 17.04
CA GLY A 44 13.76 -14.12 17.97
C GLY A 44 13.48 -12.61 18.08
N ILE A 45 12.36 -12.11 17.55
CA ILE A 45 11.99 -10.68 17.60
C ILE A 45 11.78 -10.21 19.04
N GLU A 46 11.28 -11.10 19.89
CA GLU A 46 11.05 -10.90 21.32
C GLU A 46 12.32 -10.62 22.13
N HIS A 47 13.50 -10.98 21.62
CA HIS A 47 14.80 -10.71 22.23
C HIS A 47 15.34 -9.30 21.93
N TYR A 48 14.59 -8.49 21.18
CA TYR A 48 14.95 -7.09 20.93
C TYR A 48 14.23 -6.20 21.93
N PRO A 49 14.95 -5.30 22.63
CA PRO A 49 14.37 -4.47 23.67
C PRO A 49 13.26 -3.58 23.10
N ARG A 50 12.08 -3.61 23.72
CA ARG A 50 10.93 -2.76 23.36
C ARG A 50 11.21 -1.30 23.71
N ASP A 51 10.66 -0.40 22.91
CA ASP A 51 10.80 1.06 23.04
C ASP A 51 12.26 1.56 23.09
N ALA A 52 13.21 0.73 22.64
CA ALA A 52 14.63 1.02 22.64
C ALA A 52 15.21 1.03 21.21
N ALA A 53 16.38 1.65 21.09
CA ALA A 53 17.15 1.64 19.85
C ALA A 53 17.74 0.24 19.61
N VAL A 54 17.50 -0.27 18.41
CA VAL A 54 18.15 -1.44 17.86
C VAL A 54 19.11 -0.96 16.79
N ALA A 55 20.39 -1.30 16.97
CA ALA A 55 21.46 -0.97 16.04
C ALA A 55 21.59 0.53 15.73
N ASP A 56 21.34 1.38 16.73
CA ASP A 56 21.35 2.84 16.61
C ASP A 56 20.49 3.40 15.47
N ARG A 57 19.46 2.66 15.03
CA ARG A 57 18.66 3.03 13.85
C ARG A 57 17.19 2.70 13.95
N TYR A 58 16.86 1.52 14.45
CA TYR A 58 15.47 1.06 14.48
C TYR A 58 14.92 1.22 15.88
N LEU A 59 13.76 1.83 16.03
CA LEU A 59 13.02 1.79 17.28
C LEU A 59 12.09 0.58 17.25
N HIS A 60 12.27 -0.38 18.16
CA HIS A 60 11.30 -1.47 18.33
C HIS A 60 10.04 -0.92 19.00
N TRP A 61 9.02 -0.61 18.20
CA TRP A 61 7.85 0.07 18.72
C TRP A 61 6.90 -0.88 19.44
N ARG A 62 6.32 -1.86 18.75
CA ARG A 62 5.36 -2.82 19.33
C ARG A 62 5.35 -4.12 18.55
N SER A 63 5.25 -5.25 19.25
CA SER A 63 5.11 -6.59 18.66
C SER A 63 6.15 -6.90 17.58
N ARG A 64 5.83 -6.64 16.30
CA ARG A 64 6.73 -6.85 15.15
C ARG A 64 6.99 -5.55 14.38
N LEU A 65 6.62 -4.41 14.94
CA LEU A 65 6.74 -3.10 14.29
C LEU A 65 7.99 -2.38 14.75
N PHE A 66 8.79 -2.00 13.76
CA PHE A 66 9.98 -1.18 13.91
C PHE A 66 9.78 0.15 13.19
N LEU A 67 10.34 1.23 13.72
CA LEU A 67 10.40 2.52 13.05
C LEU A 67 11.84 2.79 12.65
N ASP A 68 12.09 3.04 11.36
CA ASP A 68 13.40 3.50 10.90
C ASP A 68 13.57 4.99 11.24
N THR A 69 14.54 5.29 12.10
CA THR A 69 14.82 6.66 12.53
C THR A 69 15.92 7.32 11.70
N LYS A 70 16.60 6.60 10.80
CA LYS A 70 17.66 7.11 9.91
C LYS A 70 17.38 6.77 8.44
N PRO A 71 16.26 7.25 7.86
CA PRO A 71 15.81 6.87 6.52
C PRO A 71 16.73 7.37 5.38
N ALA A 72 17.60 8.36 5.63
CA ALA A 72 18.58 8.82 4.65
C ALA A 72 19.69 7.78 4.37
N GLN A 73 19.95 6.89 5.34
CA GLN A 73 21.01 5.88 5.27
C GLN A 73 20.45 4.59 4.67
N PRO A 74 21.16 3.92 3.74
CA PRO A 74 20.70 2.65 3.19
C PRO A 74 20.59 1.60 4.31
N PRO A 75 19.54 0.75 4.34
CA PRO A 75 19.42 -0.34 5.30
C PRO A 75 20.53 -1.37 5.13
N GLN A 76 20.82 -2.11 6.20
CA GLN A 76 21.68 -3.27 6.08
C GLN A 76 20.96 -4.32 5.23
N PHE A 77 21.57 -4.67 4.11
CA PHE A 77 21.00 -5.63 3.17
C PHE A 77 22.06 -6.68 2.80
N PRO A 78 21.94 -7.91 3.31
CA PRO A 78 22.86 -9.00 2.99
C PRO A 78 22.89 -9.30 1.48
N LYS A 79 24.06 -9.72 0.97
CA LYS A 79 24.20 -10.20 -0.41
C LYS A 79 23.39 -11.47 -0.65
N ASP A 80 23.41 -12.38 0.32
CA ASP A 80 22.71 -13.66 0.25
C ASP A 80 21.29 -13.50 0.79
N ILE A 81 20.31 -13.61 -0.11
CA ILE A 81 18.89 -13.51 0.21
C ILE A 81 18.34 -14.94 0.33
N PRO A 82 17.78 -15.34 1.49
CA PRO A 82 17.16 -16.65 1.64
C PRO A 82 16.08 -16.90 0.59
N THR A 83 16.01 -18.12 0.05
CA THR A 83 15.04 -18.51 -1.00
C THR A 83 13.61 -18.16 -0.64
N ARG A 84 13.23 -18.28 0.65
CA ARG A 84 11.91 -17.92 1.16
C ARG A 84 11.52 -16.45 0.97
N LEU A 85 12.48 -15.57 0.73
CA LEU A 85 12.26 -14.13 0.53
C LEU A 85 12.32 -13.69 -0.94
N VAL A 86 12.77 -14.58 -1.84
CA VAL A 86 12.80 -14.31 -3.29
C VAL A 86 11.43 -13.90 -3.85
N PRO A 87 10.28 -14.45 -3.39
CA PRO A 87 8.97 -13.99 -3.86
C PRO A 87 8.75 -12.48 -3.70
N TYR A 88 9.20 -11.85 -2.60
CA TYR A 88 9.06 -10.40 -2.40
C TYR A 88 9.78 -9.57 -3.48
N LEU A 89 10.93 -10.06 -3.96
CA LEU A 89 11.70 -9.39 -5.00
C LEU A 89 11.03 -9.52 -6.37
N ARG A 90 10.50 -10.71 -6.67
CA ARG A 90 9.83 -10.99 -7.95
C ARG A 90 8.50 -10.25 -8.06
N LEU A 91 7.75 -10.15 -6.95
CA LEU A 91 6.41 -9.56 -6.89
C LEU A 91 6.41 -8.05 -6.59
N PHE A 92 7.57 -7.39 -6.64
CA PHE A 92 7.71 -5.95 -6.32
C PHE A 92 6.81 -5.02 -7.16
N TYR A 93 6.44 -5.44 -8.38
CA TYR A 93 5.53 -4.69 -9.26
C TYR A 93 4.09 -4.66 -8.76
N LEU A 94 3.72 -5.52 -7.81
CA LEU A 94 2.39 -5.58 -7.21
C LEU A 94 2.21 -4.60 -6.03
N ARG A 95 3.17 -3.70 -5.77
CA ARG A 95 2.97 -2.64 -4.77
C ARG A 95 1.74 -1.78 -5.16
N PRO A 96 0.92 -1.37 -4.18
CA PRO A 96 1.11 -1.51 -2.73
C PRO A 96 0.57 -2.82 -2.11
N HIS A 97 0.08 -3.79 -2.90
CA HIS A 97 -0.51 -5.03 -2.36
C HIS A 97 0.50 -5.93 -1.68
N VAL A 98 1.69 -6.10 -2.27
CA VAL A 98 2.78 -6.91 -1.71
C VAL A 98 3.77 -5.99 -0.99
N PRO A 99 4.15 -6.29 0.26
CA PRO A 99 5.10 -5.47 0.99
C PRO A 99 6.51 -5.67 0.43
N GLN A 100 7.36 -4.66 0.58
CA GLN A 100 8.70 -4.69 0.00
C GLN A 100 9.73 -5.20 1.01
N LEU A 101 10.65 -6.06 0.58
CA LEU A 101 11.81 -6.41 1.41
C LEU A 101 12.71 -5.18 1.61
N TYR A 102 12.87 -4.74 2.86
CA TYR A 102 13.56 -3.50 3.20
C TYR A 102 15.03 -3.74 3.59
N GLY A 103 15.27 -4.67 4.51
CA GLY A 103 16.61 -4.94 5.05
C GLY A 103 16.58 -5.98 6.16
N GLN A 104 17.71 -6.20 6.80
CA GLN A 104 17.87 -7.14 7.91
C GLN A 104 18.22 -6.37 9.19
N LEU A 105 17.64 -6.79 10.33
CA LEU A 105 18.15 -6.36 11.63
C LEU A 105 19.48 -7.06 11.92
N PRO A 106 20.47 -6.35 12.46
CA PRO A 106 21.68 -7.03 12.94
C PRO A 106 21.32 -7.91 14.14
N PRO A 107 22.04 -9.03 14.33
CA PRO A 107 21.76 -10.00 15.38
C PRO A 107 21.83 -9.36 16.78
N SER A 108 20.88 -9.72 17.65
CA SER A 108 20.90 -9.35 19.06
C SER A 108 21.92 -10.22 19.82
N PRO A 109 22.64 -9.68 20.83
CA PRO A 109 23.51 -10.48 21.69
C PRO A 109 22.80 -11.67 22.35
N GLU A 110 21.51 -11.53 22.67
CA GLU A 110 20.68 -12.57 23.28
C GLU A 110 20.21 -13.62 22.27
N ALA A 111 20.24 -13.30 20.97
CA ALA A 111 19.80 -14.18 19.88
C ALA A 111 20.72 -14.04 18.66
N PRO A 112 22.00 -14.48 18.75
CA PRO A 112 23.02 -14.21 17.73
C PRO A 112 22.73 -14.90 16.38
N THR A 113 21.90 -15.95 16.39
CA THR A 113 21.48 -16.70 15.21
C THR A 113 20.17 -16.18 14.60
N ALA A 114 19.47 -15.25 15.26
CA ALA A 114 18.21 -14.72 14.77
C ALA A 114 18.41 -13.97 13.44
N ARG A 115 17.65 -14.37 12.42
CA ARG A 115 17.67 -13.76 11.09
C ARG A 115 16.35 -13.03 10.84
N ILE A 116 16.25 -11.82 11.38
CA ILE A 116 15.04 -11.00 11.29
C ILE A 116 15.14 -10.06 10.10
N TRP A 117 14.19 -10.16 9.20
CA TRP A 117 14.06 -9.29 8.04
C TRP A 117 12.94 -8.29 8.26
N LEU A 118 13.11 -7.11 7.68
CA LEU A 118 12.16 -6.00 7.76
C LEU A 118 11.46 -5.85 6.41
N LEU A 119 10.14 -5.72 6.46
CA LEU A 119 9.29 -5.45 5.31
C LEU A 119 8.74 -4.02 5.40
N GLU A 120 8.76 -3.29 4.30
CA GLU A 120 8.10 -2.00 4.16
C GLU A 120 6.67 -2.20 3.64
N CYS A 121 5.68 -1.88 4.49
CA CYS A 121 4.25 -2.09 4.23
C CYS A 121 3.55 -0.82 3.68
N GLY A 122 4.20 -0.12 2.74
CA GLY A 122 3.69 1.11 2.13
C GLY A 122 4.10 2.40 2.88
N LEU A 123 3.88 3.55 2.21
CA LEU A 123 4.21 4.87 2.75
C LEU A 123 3.07 5.42 3.61
N PHE A 124 3.35 5.66 4.88
CA PHE A 124 2.38 6.16 5.84
C PHE A 124 2.05 7.63 5.59
N SER A 125 0.77 7.92 5.35
CA SER A 125 0.24 9.25 5.61
C SER A 125 -0.16 9.32 7.10
N ARG A 126 0.36 10.33 7.81
CA ARG A 126 0.48 10.40 9.29
C ARG A 126 -0.80 10.31 10.11
N ASP A 127 -1.98 10.35 9.51
CA ASP A 127 -3.25 10.48 10.27
C ASP A 127 -3.90 9.16 10.66
N ARG A 128 -3.24 8.03 10.41
CA ARG A 128 -3.80 6.72 10.73
C ARG A 128 -3.34 6.24 12.10
N ARG A 129 -4.29 6.27 13.03
CA ARG A 129 -4.19 5.67 14.37
C ARG A 129 -3.93 4.17 14.19
N PHE A 130 -2.79 3.71 14.69
CA PHE A 130 -2.50 2.29 14.85
C PHE A 130 -3.51 1.67 15.81
N LEU A 131 -4.29 0.70 15.34
CA LEU A 131 -5.18 -0.10 16.18
C LEU A 131 -4.38 -1.31 16.68
N ASP A 132 -4.27 -1.45 18.00
CA ASP A 132 -3.86 -2.68 18.70
C ASP A 132 -2.60 -3.40 18.15
N GLY A 133 -1.58 -2.64 17.76
CA GLY A 133 -0.30 -3.20 17.29
C GLY A 133 -0.30 -3.68 15.83
N SER A 134 -1.36 -3.38 15.07
CA SER A 134 -1.43 -3.57 13.61
C SER A 134 -1.30 -2.24 12.87
N LEU A 135 -0.61 -2.24 11.71
CA LEU A 135 -0.54 -1.06 10.83
C LEU A 135 -1.92 -0.74 10.25
N TRP A 136 -2.63 -1.78 9.85
CA TRP A 136 -3.92 -1.74 9.17
C TRP A 136 -4.87 -2.77 9.78
N PRO A 137 -6.18 -2.47 9.82
CA PRO A 137 -7.18 -3.46 10.23
C PRO A 137 -7.11 -4.67 9.30
N THR A 138 -7.41 -5.85 9.85
CA THR A 138 -7.55 -7.05 9.02
C THR A 138 -8.77 -6.90 8.11
N LEU A 139 -8.74 -7.54 6.94
CA LEU A 139 -9.88 -7.55 6.03
C LEU A 139 -11.14 -8.02 6.75
N VAL A 140 -11.04 -9.09 7.55
CA VAL A 140 -12.17 -9.65 8.30
C VAL A 140 -12.77 -8.64 9.29
N SER A 141 -11.93 -7.88 10.00
CA SER A 141 -12.42 -6.85 10.94
C SER A 141 -13.08 -5.66 10.24
N ALA A 142 -12.58 -5.27 9.07
CA ALA A 142 -13.09 -4.14 8.29
C ALA A 142 -14.29 -4.52 7.41
N TRP A 143 -14.46 -5.82 7.12
CA TRP A 143 -15.47 -6.34 6.21
C TRP A 143 -16.90 -5.91 6.53
N PRO A 144 -17.42 -6.04 7.78
CA PRO A 144 -18.82 -5.74 8.09
C PRO A 144 -19.17 -4.26 7.91
N GLU A 145 -18.20 -3.38 8.17
CA GLU A 145 -18.36 -1.92 8.13
C GLU A 145 -18.13 -1.34 6.71
N ALA A 146 -17.68 -2.17 5.77
CA ALA A 146 -17.33 -1.74 4.43
C ALA A 146 -18.56 -1.60 3.54
N SER A 147 -18.56 -0.58 2.67
CA SER A 147 -19.63 -0.42 1.68
C SER A 147 -19.64 -1.59 0.67
N PRO A 148 -20.78 -1.86 0.01
CA PRO A 148 -20.87 -2.91 -1.00
C PRO A 148 -19.76 -2.83 -2.07
N LEU A 149 -19.51 -1.63 -2.59
CA LEU A 149 -18.45 -1.42 -3.58
C LEU A 149 -17.07 -1.76 -3.01
N ARG A 150 -16.84 -1.45 -1.73
CA ARG A 150 -15.57 -1.71 -1.05
C ARG A 150 -15.34 -3.21 -0.87
N GLN A 151 -16.36 -3.94 -0.40
CA GLN A 151 -16.32 -5.40 -0.26
C GLN A 151 -15.99 -6.08 -1.60
N LEU A 152 -16.73 -5.73 -2.67
CA LEU A 152 -16.45 -6.26 -4.01
C LEU A 152 -15.03 -5.94 -4.50
N ASN A 153 -14.56 -4.72 -4.26
CA ASN A 153 -13.25 -4.27 -4.71
C ASN A 153 -12.10 -5.04 -4.04
N TRP A 154 -12.24 -5.42 -2.77
CA TRP A 154 -11.25 -6.26 -2.09
C TRP A 154 -11.25 -7.69 -2.64
N LEU A 155 -12.42 -8.30 -2.87
CA LEU A 155 -12.49 -9.63 -3.50
C LEU A 155 -11.88 -9.62 -4.91
N TRP A 156 -12.14 -8.56 -5.67
CA TRP A 156 -11.56 -8.36 -6.99
C TRP A 156 -10.04 -8.25 -6.94
N GLN A 157 -9.48 -7.54 -5.97
CA GLN A 157 -8.02 -7.50 -5.75
C GLN A 157 -7.45 -8.86 -5.40
N MET A 158 -8.11 -9.63 -4.51
CA MET A 158 -7.68 -11.00 -4.19
C MET A 158 -7.63 -11.86 -5.47
N ALA A 159 -8.68 -11.82 -6.30
CA ALA A 159 -8.72 -12.55 -7.56
C ALA A 159 -7.62 -12.13 -8.55
N ARG A 160 -7.32 -10.82 -8.65
CA ARG A 160 -6.25 -10.29 -9.51
C ARG A 160 -4.85 -10.67 -9.05
N LEU A 161 -4.62 -10.76 -7.74
CA LEU A 161 -3.32 -11.12 -7.18
C LEU A 161 -3.03 -12.62 -7.27
N TRP A 162 -4.07 -13.45 -7.32
CA TRP A 162 -3.97 -14.90 -7.34
C TRP A 162 -2.95 -15.47 -8.35
N PRO A 163 -3.01 -15.16 -9.67
CA PRO A 163 -2.14 -15.82 -10.64
C PRO A 163 -0.65 -15.55 -10.40
N ASP A 164 -0.30 -14.32 -10.03
CA ASP A 164 1.09 -13.94 -9.75
C ASP A 164 1.60 -14.59 -8.46
N LEU A 165 0.76 -14.63 -7.41
CA LEU A 165 1.12 -15.28 -6.14
C LEU A 165 1.25 -16.80 -6.31
N ALA A 166 0.34 -17.44 -7.04
CA ALA A 166 0.38 -18.88 -7.31
C ALA A 166 1.63 -19.25 -8.13
N LYS A 167 1.94 -18.48 -9.18
CA LYS A 167 3.17 -18.63 -9.98
C LYS A 167 4.44 -18.56 -9.14
N HIS A 168 4.41 -17.79 -8.05
CA HIS A 168 5.54 -17.61 -7.15
C HIS A 168 5.46 -18.45 -5.87
N GLY A 169 4.52 -19.40 -5.79
CA GLY A 169 4.39 -20.34 -4.67
C GLY A 169 4.06 -19.67 -3.34
N VAL A 170 3.23 -18.63 -3.37
CA VAL A 170 2.79 -17.88 -2.18
C VAL A 170 1.29 -17.58 -2.16
N ALA A 171 0.47 -18.28 -2.94
CA ALA A 171 -0.97 -18.03 -3.06
C ALA A 171 -1.75 -18.34 -1.77
N SER A 172 -1.26 -19.24 -0.92
CA SER A 172 -1.82 -19.54 0.41
C SER A 172 -1.89 -18.32 1.33
N THR A 173 -1.13 -17.27 1.01
CA THR A 173 -1.20 -15.97 1.68
C THR A 173 -2.60 -15.35 1.55
N LEU A 174 -3.24 -15.48 0.38
CA LEU A 174 -4.60 -14.99 0.15
C LEU A 174 -5.67 -15.83 0.88
N LEU A 175 -5.32 -17.05 1.27
CA LEU A 175 -6.22 -17.98 1.95
C LEU A 175 -6.18 -17.86 3.48
N THR A 176 -5.27 -17.04 4.01
CA THR A 176 -5.01 -16.91 5.45
C THR A 176 -5.42 -15.50 5.92
N PRO A 177 -6.59 -15.34 6.57
CA PRO A 177 -7.14 -14.03 6.95
C PRO A 177 -6.20 -13.12 7.73
N GLU A 178 -5.30 -13.69 8.52
CA GLU A 178 -4.35 -12.97 9.35
C GLU A 178 -3.35 -12.15 8.50
N PHE A 179 -3.07 -12.56 7.27
CA PHE A 179 -2.20 -11.82 6.35
C PHE A 179 -2.94 -10.78 5.51
N LEU A 180 -4.27 -10.80 5.51
CA LEU A 180 -5.09 -9.88 4.73
C LEU A 180 -5.37 -8.60 5.54
N GLN A 181 -4.80 -7.50 5.09
CA GLN A 181 -5.00 -6.18 5.66
C GLN A 181 -5.64 -5.24 4.64
N VAL A 182 -6.29 -4.18 5.12
CA VAL A 182 -6.91 -3.19 4.23
C VAL A 182 -6.54 -1.77 4.62
N ASP A 183 -6.10 -1.01 3.62
CA ASP A 183 -6.00 0.44 3.67
C ASP A 183 -7.08 1.03 2.76
N GLN A 184 -8.19 1.49 3.36
CA GLN A 184 -9.30 2.04 2.58
C GLN A 184 -9.68 1.06 1.46
N GLY A 185 -9.41 1.40 0.20
CA GLY A 185 -9.80 0.62 -0.98
C GLY A 185 -8.82 -0.48 -1.29
N THR A 186 -7.65 -0.47 -0.68
CA THR A 186 -6.51 -1.27 -1.10
C THR A 186 -6.32 -2.42 -0.14
N LEU A 187 -6.42 -3.64 -0.66
CA LEU A 187 -5.97 -4.84 0.00
C LEU A 187 -4.44 -4.81 0.07
N GLN A 188 -3.87 -5.10 1.23
CA GLN A 188 -2.43 -5.24 1.43
C GLN A 188 -2.16 -6.57 2.14
N LEU A 189 -1.08 -7.23 1.73
CA LEU A 189 -0.59 -8.43 2.38
C LEU A 189 0.40 -8.02 3.46
N ARG A 190 0.24 -8.54 4.67
CA ARG A 190 1.14 -8.24 5.78
C ARG A 190 2.53 -8.87 5.57
N GLU A 191 2.54 -10.13 5.16
CA GLU A 191 3.71 -10.92 4.81
C GLU A 191 3.27 -12.02 3.82
N LEU A 192 4.21 -12.51 3.01
CA LEU A 192 4.05 -13.66 2.13
C LEU A 192 4.36 -14.95 2.89
N ARG A 193 3.48 -15.93 2.72
CA ARG A 193 3.62 -17.31 3.15
C ARG A 193 3.91 -18.19 1.95
N LEU A 194 4.94 -19.04 2.05
CA LEU A 194 5.22 -20.07 1.06
C LEU A 194 4.13 -21.13 1.08
N ASP A 195 3.76 -21.56 -0.13
CA ASP A 195 2.83 -22.66 -0.34
C ASP A 195 3.47 -24.00 0.06
N ASP A 196 2.64 -24.93 0.51
CA ASP A 196 3.06 -26.31 0.74
C ASP A 196 3.20 -27.01 -0.63
N PRO A 197 4.41 -27.50 -1.01
CA PRO A 197 4.60 -28.19 -2.28
C PRO A 197 3.75 -29.45 -2.43
N GLU A 198 3.42 -30.12 -1.32
CA GLU A 198 2.61 -31.36 -1.33
C GLU A 198 1.11 -31.08 -1.46
N SER A 199 0.67 -29.85 -1.16
CA SER A 199 -0.72 -29.43 -1.21
C SER A 199 -0.81 -27.99 -1.73
N PRO A 200 -0.53 -27.76 -3.02
CA PRO A 200 -0.57 -26.43 -3.60
C PRO A 200 -1.98 -25.83 -3.50
N PRO A 201 -2.09 -24.51 -3.22
CA PRO A 201 -3.38 -23.88 -3.09
C PRO A 201 -4.12 -23.78 -4.43
N GLU A 202 -5.43 -23.98 -4.39
CA GLU A 202 -6.31 -23.94 -5.54
C GLU A 202 -7.24 -22.73 -5.49
N LEU A 203 -7.56 -22.17 -6.66
CA LEU A 203 -8.42 -20.98 -6.77
C LEU A 203 -9.79 -21.20 -6.10
N ALA A 204 -10.30 -22.42 -6.15
CA ALA A 204 -11.56 -22.82 -5.52
C ALA A 204 -11.59 -22.56 -4.00
N GLN A 205 -10.42 -22.60 -3.33
CA GLN A 205 -10.32 -22.34 -1.90
C GLN A 205 -10.67 -20.89 -1.54
N LEU A 206 -10.57 -19.93 -2.47
CA LEU A 206 -11.09 -18.58 -2.27
C LEU A 206 -12.62 -18.60 -2.08
N GLY A 207 -13.36 -19.43 -2.83
CA GLY A 207 -14.80 -19.56 -2.68
C GLY A 207 -15.19 -20.07 -1.29
N THR A 208 -14.40 -21.02 -0.77
CA THR A 208 -14.60 -21.59 0.55
C THR A 208 -14.32 -20.56 1.64
N LEU A 209 -13.23 -19.81 1.50
CA LEU A 209 -12.88 -18.73 2.41
C LEU A 209 -13.96 -17.62 2.40
N TRP A 210 -14.34 -17.13 1.23
CA TRP A 210 -15.30 -16.03 1.10
C TRP A 210 -16.70 -16.41 1.57
N SER A 211 -17.06 -17.70 1.49
CA SER A 211 -18.31 -18.22 2.06
C SER A 211 -18.44 -17.92 3.56
N ALA A 212 -17.32 -17.94 4.30
CA ALA A 212 -17.30 -17.61 5.73
C ALA A 212 -17.64 -16.13 6.01
N TRP A 213 -17.50 -15.25 5.03
CA TRP A 213 -17.75 -13.81 5.16
C TRP A 213 -19.16 -13.40 4.70
N LEU A 214 -19.95 -14.33 4.14
CA LEU A 214 -21.28 -14.03 3.57
C LEU A 214 -22.24 -13.39 4.59
N MET A 215 -22.29 -13.90 5.81
CA MET A 215 -23.18 -13.39 6.84
C MET A 215 -22.87 -11.94 7.22
N ALA A 216 -21.60 -11.58 7.21
CA ALA A 216 -21.11 -10.23 7.49
C ALA A 216 -21.05 -9.34 6.23
N SER A 217 -21.36 -9.86 5.04
CA SER A 217 -21.40 -9.06 3.82
C SER A 217 -22.63 -8.15 3.78
N ALA A 218 -22.51 -7.07 3.00
CA ALA A 218 -23.60 -6.12 2.79
C ALA A 218 -24.85 -6.85 2.27
N PRO A 219 -26.06 -6.58 2.82
CA PRO A 219 -27.26 -7.36 2.51
C PRO A 219 -27.58 -7.47 1.02
N ASN A 220 -27.35 -6.39 0.26
CA ASN A 220 -27.59 -6.34 -1.18
C ASN A 220 -26.59 -7.16 -2.02
N LEU A 221 -25.43 -7.53 -1.45
CA LEU A 221 -24.45 -8.37 -2.13
C LEU A 221 -24.66 -9.86 -1.91
N ARG A 222 -25.33 -10.27 -0.83
CA ARG A 222 -25.46 -11.69 -0.45
C ARG A 222 -26.03 -12.56 -1.58
N ASN A 223 -27.01 -12.05 -2.31
CA ASN A 223 -27.64 -12.75 -3.43
C ASN A 223 -26.69 -12.95 -4.62
N PHE A 224 -25.67 -12.11 -4.76
CA PHE A 224 -24.62 -12.26 -5.75
C PHE A 224 -23.45 -13.11 -5.22
N LEU A 225 -22.97 -12.83 -4.01
CA LEU A 225 -21.81 -13.49 -3.43
C LEU A 225 -22.06 -14.97 -3.11
N LYS A 226 -23.28 -15.33 -2.66
CA LYS A 226 -23.60 -16.72 -2.33
C LYS A 226 -23.43 -17.67 -3.52
N PRO A 227 -24.07 -17.46 -4.68
CA PRO A 227 -23.85 -18.32 -5.84
C PRO A 227 -22.41 -18.22 -6.34
N LEU A 228 -21.80 -17.02 -6.36
CA LEU A 228 -20.38 -16.87 -6.74
C LEU A 228 -19.46 -17.78 -5.91
N CYS A 229 -19.59 -17.76 -4.58
CA CYS A 229 -18.77 -18.60 -3.71
C CYS A 229 -19.02 -20.10 -3.97
N GLN A 230 -20.27 -20.50 -4.23
CA GLN A 230 -20.62 -21.88 -4.56
C GLN A 230 -20.00 -22.35 -5.88
N GLU A 231 -20.09 -21.53 -6.94
CA GLU A 231 -19.48 -21.81 -8.24
C GLU A 231 -17.95 -21.91 -8.13
N LEU A 232 -17.34 -20.96 -7.39
CA LEU A 232 -15.90 -20.92 -7.18
C LEU A 232 -15.41 -22.13 -6.38
N SER A 233 -16.04 -22.45 -5.24
CA SER A 233 -15.71 -23.63 -4.43
C SER A 233 -15.92 -24.95 -5.16
N ALA A 234 -16.85 -25.00 -6.11
CA ALA A 234 -17.10 -26.18 -6.94
C ALA A 234 -16.13 -26.30 -8.13
N GLY A 235 -15.17 -25.38 -8.28
CA GLY A 235 -14.21 -25.37 -9.39
C GLY A 235 -14.82 -25.01 -10.74
N ARG A 236 -16.04 -24.46 -10.78
CA ARG A 236 -16.71 -24.08 -12.05
C ARG A 236 -16.17 -22.76 -12.63
N LEU A 237 -15.43 -22.00 -11.83
CA LEU A 237 -14.64 -20.85 -12.27
C LEU A 237 -13.16 -21.29 -12.32
N GLU A 238 -12.74 -21.81 -13.47
CA GLU A 238 -11.43 -22.45 -13.63
C GLU A 238 -10.27 -21.46 -13.63
N THR A 239 -10.49 -20.22 -14.08
CA THR A 239 -9.42 -19.21 -14.19
C THR A 239 -9.66 -17.99 -13.31
N SER A 240 -8.56 -17.39 -12.84
CA SER A 240 -8.64 -16.12 -12.12
C SER A 240 -9.14 -14.99 -13.03
N GLN A 241 -8.90 -15.05 -14.35
CA GLN A 241 -9.42 -14.03 -15.28
C GLN A 241 -10.95 -14.03 -15.33
N ASP A 242 -11.59 -15.20 -15.35
CA ASP A 242 -13.05 -15.30 -15.35
C ASP A 242 -13.66 -14.73 -14.06
N LEU A 243 -13.02 -15.04 -12.92
CA LEU A 243 -13.41 -14.50 -11.63
C LEU A 243 -13.27 -12.97 -11.59
N VAL A 244 -12.16 -12.43 -12.10
CA VAL A 244 -11.93 -10.99 -12.21
C VAL A 244 -12.98 -10.34 -13.10
N ALA A 245 -13.28 -10.89 -14.28
CA ALA A 245 -14.27 -10.35 -15.21
C ALA A 245 -15.70 -10.37 -14.63
N LEU A 246 -16.04 -11.39 -13.83
CA LEU A 246 -17.31 -11.44 -13.12
C LEU A 246 -17.40 -10.35 -12.03
N LEU A 247 -16.33 -10.19 -11.24
CA LEU A 247 -16.26 -9.17 -10.20
C LEU A 247 -16.23 -7.75 -10.78
N ASP A 248 -15.60 -7.53 -11.94
CA ASP A 248 -15.63 -6.26 -12.68
C ASP A 248 -17.04 -5.86 -13.08
N ARG A 249 -17.83 -6.80 -13.59
CA ARG A 249 -19.25 -6.56 -13.92
C ARG A 249 -20.05 -6.19 -12.67
N ALA A 250 -19.82 -6.90 -11.56
CA ALA A 250 -20.49 -6.59 -10.29
C ALA A 250 -20.10 -5.21 -9.75
N LEU A 251 -18.82 -4.85 -9.83
CA LEU A 251 -18.30 -3.52 -9.47
C LEU A 251 -18.94 -2.43 -10.32
N ALA A 252 -19.02 -2.64 -11.65
CA ALA A 252 -19.65 -1.68 -12.56
C ALA A 252 -21.12 -1.45 -12.22
N ILE A 253 -21.89 -2.52 -11.96
CA ILE A 253 -23.31 -2.42 -11.54
C ILE A 253 -23.42 -1.71 -10.20
N CYS A 254 -22.62 -2.09 -9.20
CA CYS A 254 -22.62 -1.48 -7.88
C CYS A 254 -22.26 0.01 -7.92
N GLY A 255 -21.30 0.38 -8.78
CA GLY A 255 -20.81 1.74 -8.94
C GLY A 255 -21.80 2.70 -9.62
N ARG A 256 -22.77 2.20 -10.41
CA ARG A 256 -23.78 3.04 -11.10
C ARG A 256 -24.64 3.86 -10.15
N HIS A 257 -24.81 3.39 -8.92
CA HIS A 257 -25.64 4.06 -7.92
C HIS A 257 -24.86 5.06 -7.05
N GLN A 258 -23.59 5.34 -7.36
CA GLN A 258 -22.77 6.27 -6.60
C GLN A 258 -22.70 7.66 -7.26
N THR A 259 -23.05 8.68 -6.49
CA THR A 259 -22.74 10.06 -6.81
C THR A 259 -21.30 10.35 -6.41
N ARG A 260 -20.52 10.96 -7.32
CA ARG A 260 -19.12 11.26 -7.09
C ARG A 260 -18.95 12.77 -7.04
N GLN A 261 -18.35 13.29 -5.98
CA GLN A 261 -17.92 14.68 -5.92
C GLN A 261 -16.40 14.69 -5.87
N TYR A 262 -15.81 15.54 -6.69
CA TYR A 262 -14.37 15.66 -6.83
C TYR A 262 -13.97 17.09 -6.50
N ASP A 263 -13.14 17.26 -5.48
CA ASP A 263 -12.40 18.49 -5.25
C ASP A 263 -10.98 18.31 -5.77
N ILE A 264 -10.63 19.07 -6.79
CA ILE A 264 -9.35 18.98 -7.47
C ILE A 264 -8.51 20.17 -7.09
N MET A 265 -7.28 19.92 -6.67
CA MET A 265 -6.25 20.93 -6.48
C MET A 265 -4.96 20.41 -7.11
N ALA A 266 -4.25 21.29 -7.79
CA ALA A 266 -2.91 21.02 -8.26
C ALA A 266 -1.97 22.09 -7.73
N CYS A 267 -0.74 21.70 -7.41
CA CYS A 267 0.33 22.59 -6.99
C CYS A 267 1.61 22.16 -7.67
N THR A 268 2.41 23.16 -8.05
CA THR A 268 3.77 22.95 -8.52
C THR A 268 4.70 23.94 -7.83
N ASP A 269 5.96 23.55 -7.64
CA ASP A 269 7.00 24.29 -6.94
C ASP A 269 8.30 24.21 -7.74
N THR A 270 9.08 25.30 -7.76
CA THR A 270 10.38 25.39 -8.45
C THR A 270 11.41 24.37 -7.93
N GLY A 271 11.22 23.87 -6.71
CA GLY A 271 12.23 23.10 -5.99
C GLY A 271 13.36 23.99 -5.49
N ARG A 272 14.38 23.35 -4.89
CA ARG A 272 15.45 24.07 -4.16
C ARG A 272 16.57 24.61 -5.05
N VAL A 273 16.77 24.01 -6.22
CA VAL A 273 17.98 24.19 -7.03
C VAL A 273 17.73 25.05 -8.26
N ARG A 274 16.51 25.01 -8.82
CA ARG A 274 16.16 25.76 -10.04
C ARG A 274 15.84 27.22 -9.70
N GLN A 275 16.09 28.12 -10.66
CA GLN A 275 15.81 29.55 -10.50
C GLN A 275 14.35 29.92 -10.82
N HIS A 276 13.67 29.10 -11.63
CA HIS A 276 12.28 29.30 -12.00
C HIS A 276 11.59 27.96 -12.23
N ASN A 277 10.27 27.94 -12.06
CA ASN A 277 9.46 26.75 -12.29
C ASN A 277 9.16 26.60 -13.79
N GLU A 278 9.51 25.44 -14.36
CA GLU A 278 9.20 25.09 -15.75
C GLU A 278 7.95 24.19 -15.83
N ASP A 279 7.46 23.69 -14.69
CA ASP A 279 6.26 22.86 -14.61
C ASP A 279 4.99 23.70 -14.73
N ALA A 280 3.92 23.05 -15.17
CA ALA A 280 2.58 23.61 -15.12
C ALA A 280 1.53 22.56 -14.79
N CYS A 281 0.39 23.03 -14.29
CA CYS A 281 -0.72 22.16 -13.93
C CYS A 281 -2.08 22.79 -14.23
N TYR A 282 -3.08 21.93 -14.36
CA TYR A 282 -4.50 22.29 -14.34
C TYR A 282 -5.19 21.49 -13.22
N PRO A 283 -5.97 22.11 -12.31
CA PRO A 283 -6.20 23.55 -12.14
C PRO A 283 -4.92 24.36 -11.93
N ASP A 284 -4.98 25.68 -12.05
CA ASP A 284 -3.82 26.54 -11.80
C ASP A 284 -3.27 26.28 -10.38
N SER A 285 -1.95 26.40 -10.20
CA SER A 285 -1.28 26.06 -8.94
C SER A 285 -1.95 26.77 -7.75
N GLY A 286 -2.43 26.00 -6.76
CA GLY A 286 -3.11 26.51 -5.58
C GLY A 286 -4.63 26.70 -5.73
N GLN A 287 -5.20 26.52 -6.92
CA GLN A 287 -6.63 26.64 -7.16
C GLN A 287 -7.35 25.32 -6.85
N VAL A 288 -8.50 25.44 -6.18
CA VAL A 288 -9.43 24.32 -5.95
C VAL A 288 -10.61 24.43 -6.92
N ILE A 289 -10.93 23.33 -7.62
CA ILE A 289 -12.12 23.21 -8.46
C ILE A 289 -12.96 22.04 -7.99
N ALA A 290 -14.22 22.31 -7.64
CA ALA A 290 -15.22 21.29 -7.34
C ALA A 290 -15.96 20.85 -8.61
N LYS A 291 -16.10 19.54 -8.82
CA LYS A 291 -16.80 18.93 -9.95
C LYS A 291 -17.68 17.76 -9.51
N ALA A 292 -18.84 17.62 -10.15
CA ALA A 292 -19.87 16.65 -9.76
C ALA A 292 -19.83 15.30 -10.49
N SER A 293 -19.00 15.11 -11.52
CA SER A 293 -18.98 13.83 -12.25
C SER A 293 -17.74 13.63 -13.13
N GLN A 294 -17.21 14.70 -13.73
CA GLN A 294 -16.00 14.67 -14.54
C GLN A 294 -14.97 15.67 -14.02
N ALA A 295 -13.86 15.11 -13.55
CA ALA A 295 -12.71 15.81 -13.02
C ALA A 295 -11.53 15.65 -14.00
N LEU A 296 -10.90 16.75 -14.38
CA LEU A 296 -9.68 16.74 -15.19
C LEU A 296 -8.57 17.41 -14.41
N THR A 297 -7.45 16.72 -14.28
CA THR A 297 -6.20 17.24 -13.72
C THR A 297 -5.11 16.98 -14.74
N ILE A 298 -4.25 17.98 -14.97
CA ILE A 298 -3.10 17.86 -15.86
C ILE A 298 -1.87 18.32 -15.09
N VAL A 299 -0.76 17.60 -15.25
CA VAL A 299 0.57 18.03 -14.79
C VAL A 299 1.52 17.85 -15.96
N CYS A 300 2.30 18.89 -16.25
CA CYS A 300 3.27 18.92 -17.34
C CYS A 300 4.65 19.23 -16.75
N ASP A 301 5.63 18.39 -17.08
CA ASP A 301 7.04 18.62 -16.80
C ASP A 301 7.64 19.42 -17.95
N GLY A 302 8.08 20.65 -17.66
CA GLY A 302 8.73 21.51 -18.63
C GLY A 302 10.20 21.15 -18.76
N ILE A 303 10.63 20.71 -19.95
CA ILE A 303 12.03 20.39 -20.21
C ILE A 303 12.63 21.43 -21.16
N GLY A 304 13.62 22.18 -20.69
CA GLY A 304 14.55 22.94 -21.54
C GLY A 304 14.20 24.42 -21.74
N GLY A 305 13.51 25.06 -20.79
CA GLY A 305 13.29 26.51 -20.81
C GLY A 305 12.33 27.01 -21.91
N HIS A 306 11.62 26.11 -22.60
CA HIS A 306 10.64 26.48 -23.62
C HIS A 306 9.33 26.97 -22.98
N GLU A 307 8.83 28.11 -23.46
CA GLU A 307 7.59 28.75 -22.96
C GLU A 307 6.31 27.90 -23.12
N GLY A 308 6.36 26.77 -23.83
CA GLY A 308 5.22 25.89 -24.08
C GLY A 308 4.58 25.28 -22.83
N GLY A 309 5.32 25.18 -21.73
CA GLY A 309 4.78 24.78 -20.42
C GLY A 309 4.01 25.89 -19.71
N ARG A 310 4.28 27.18 -20.00
CA ARG A 310 3.87 28.32 -19.15
C ARG A 310 2.41 28.79 -19.29
N SER A 311 1.61 28.25 -20.22
CA SER A 311 0.27 28.80 -20.50
C SER A 311 -0.88 27.80 -20.41
N PRO A 312 -1.48 27.66 -19.20
CA PRO A 312 -2.75 26.98 -18.99
C PRO A 312 -3.94 27.49 -19.82
N ARG A 313 -3.89 28.76 -20.23
CA ARG A 313 -5.04 29.45 -20.82
C ARG A 313 -5.46 28.93 -22.19
N ASN A 314 -4.60 28.22 -22.92
CA ASN A 314 -4.89 27.68 -24.25
C ASN A 314 -5.36 26.22 -24.25
N TRP A 315 -5.50 25.55 -23.10
CA TRP A 315 -5.85 24.13 -23.07
C TRP A 315 -7.35 23.85 -23.20
N ARG A 316 -8.20 24.87 -23.01
CA ARG A 316 -9.65 24.78 -23.23
C ARG A 316 -10.02 24.49 -24.69
N SER A 317 -9.10 24.67 -25.63
CA SER A 317 -9.28 24.47 -27.07
C SER A 317 -8.50 23.29 -27.66
N LEU A 318 -7.81 22.49 -26.83
CA LEU A 318 -7.06 21.32 -27.32
C LEU A 318 -8.03 20.18 -27.76
N PRO A 319 -7.83 19.57 -28.94
CA PRO A 319 -8.67 18.47 -29.44
C PRO A 319 -8.73 17.26 -28.48
N CYS A 320 -7.67 17.02 -27.69
CA CYS A 320 -7.65 15.95 -26.69
C CYS A 320 -8.76 16.06 -25.64
N ALA A 321 -9.29 17.26 -25.35
CA ALA A 321 -10.42 17.43 -24.43
C ALA A 321 -11.78 17.11 -25.08
N ARG A 322 -11.88 17.08 -26.41
CA ARG A 322 -13.12 16.73 -27.14
C ARG A 322 -13.28 15.22 -27.33
N ASP A 323 -12.19 14.48 -27.47
CA ASP A 323 -12.23 13.03 -27.75
C ASP A 323 -12.35 12.14 -26.49
N CYS A 324 -12.18 12.69 -25.29
CA CYS A 324 -12.49 11.96 -24.03
C CYS A 324 -14.00 11.81 -23.74
N ASN A 325 -14.89 12.38 -24.57
CA ASN A 325 -16.35 12.19 -24.47
C ASN A 325 -16.88 11.00 -25.28
N ARG A 326 -16.01 10.08 -25.72
CA ARG A 326 -16.38 8.92 -26.54
C ARG A 326 -15.88 7.56 -26.04
N TRP A 327 -15.69 7.39 -24.73
CA TRP A 327 -15.53 6.08 -24.10
C TRP A 327 -16.42 5.92 -22.88
#